data_AF-A0A355GCJ4-F1
#
_entry.id   AF-A0A355GCJ4-F1
#
_cell.length_a   1.000
_cell.length_b   1.000
_cell.length_c   1.000
_cell.angle_alpha   90.00
_cell.angle_beta   90.00
_cell.angle_gamma   90.00
#
_symmetry.space_group_name_H-M   'P 1'
#
loop_
_entity.id
_entity.type
_entity.pdbx_description
1 polymer ?
#
loop_
_entity_poly.entity_id
_entity_poly.type
_entity_poly.pdbx_seq_one_letter_code
_entity_poly.pdbx_strand_id
1 'polypeptide(L)'
;MANQAWRKSMKKLWPFGLWLLAFYTVWLTIIVATDGWQSLQHHWPIALAMALGSYIAGSTPMGGGTVGFPVLVLLFDMPGSLGRNFGLAVQSIGMVSASIYIFAARRPLDWGLLRPALGGALLGTPFGAACVAPFVP
;
A
#
# COMPACT_ATOMS: atom_id res chain seq x y z
N MET A 1 22.36 -27.78 1.86
CA MET A 1 21.49 -27.56 0.68
C MET A 1 20.48 -26.41 0.87
N ALA A 2 19.86 -26.23 2.05
CA ALA A 2 18.93 -25.12 2.33
C ALA A 2 19.53 -23.70 2.10
N ASN A 3 20.78 -23.46 2.50
CA ASN A 3 21.45 -22.16 2.34
C ASN A 3 21.67 -21.73 0.87
N GLN A 4 21.69 -22.68 -0.07
CA GLN A 4 21.92 -22.38 -1.49
C GLN A 4 20.61 -22.01 -2.21
N ALA A 5 19.49 -22.60 -1.79
CA ALA A 5 18.16 -22.25 -2.28
C ALA A 5 17.74 -20.85 -1.81
N TRP A 6 17.99 -20.51 -0.54
CA TRP A 6 17.68 -19.18 0.01
C TRP A 6 18.46 -18.06 -0.69
N ARG A 7 19.77 -18.26 -0.91
CA ARG A 7 20.63 -17.29 -1.61
C ARG A 7 20.25 -17.08 -3.08
N LYS A 8 19.76 -18.12 -3.77
CA LYS A 8 19.21 -18.01 -5.14
C LYS A 8 17.88 -17.25 -5.16
N SER A 9 17.03 -17.44 -4.14
CA SER A 9 15.76 -16.73 -4.00
C SER A 9 15.96 -15.23 -3.79
N MET A 10 16.89 -14.84 -2.90
CA MET A 10 17.20 -13.43 -2.65
C MET A 10 17.71 -12.68 -3.89
N LYS A 11 18.51 -13.33 -4.75
CA LYS A 11 18.96 -12.71 -6.02
C LYS A 11 17.80 -12.38 -6.96
N LYS A 12 16.71 -13.14 -6.93
CA LYS A 12 15.52 -12.86 -7.77
C LYS A 12 14.70 -11.69 -7.23
N LEU A 13 14.74 -11.46 -5.91
CA LEU A 13 13.99 -10.42 -5.22
C LEU A 13 14.71 -9.06 -5.18
N TRP A 14 15.87 -8.94 -5.83
CA TRP A 14 16.60 -7.67 -5.90
C TRP A 14 15.75 -6.47 -6.40
N PRO A 15 14.81 -6.59 -7.36
CA PRO A 15 13.99 -5.46 -7.79
C PRO A 15 13.04 -5.00 -6.68
N PHE A 16 12.55 -5.94 -5.87
CA PHE A 16 11.73 -5.63 -4.70
C PHE A 16 12.57 -4.94 -3.61
N GLY A 17 13.81 -5.37 -3.41
CA GLY A 17 14.75 -4.69 -2.51
C GLY A 17 15.05 -3.26 -2.95
N LEU A 18 15.26 -3.02 -4.25
CA LEU A 18 15.41 -1.67 -4.81
C LEU A 18 14.15 -0.82 -4.61
N TRP A 19 12.98 -1.39 -4.85
CA TRP A 19 11.71 -0.69 -4.63
C TRP A 19 11.55 -0.24 -3.18
N LEU A 20 11.82 -1.14 -2.22
CA LEU A 20 11.81 -0.80 -0.80
C LEU A 20 12.79 0.32 -0.47
N LEU A 21 14.02 0.24 -0.99
CA LEU A 21 15.02 1.28 -0.77
C LEU A 21 14.54 2.62 -1.33
N ALA A 22 14.01 2.65 -2.55
CA ALA A 22 13.46 3.86 -3.16
C ALA A 22 12.30 4.42 -2.34
N PHE A 23 11.37 3.57 -1.91
CA PHE A 23 10.21 3.97 -1.10
C PHE A 23 10.64 4.61 0.22
N TYR A 24 11.51 3.95 0.99
CA TYR A 24 11.98 4.49 2.27
C TYR A 24 12.86 5.73 2.09
N THR A 25 13.62 5.81 1.00
CA THR A 25 14.38 7.02 0.67
C THR A 25 13.45 8.19 0.39
N VAL A 26 12.42 8.01 -0.45
CA VAL A 26 11.42 9.05 -0.74
C VAL A 26 10.69 9.46 0.54
N TRP A 27 10.23 8.50 1.34
CA TRP A 27 9.58 8.78 2.62
C TRP A 27 10.47 9.59 3.56
N LEU A 28 11.73 9.19 3.74
CA LEU A 28 12.67 9.89 4.60
C LEU A 28 12.96 11.30 4.09
N THR A 29 13.11 11.47 2.77
CA THR A 29 13.30 12.80 2.17
C THR A 29 12.10 13.71 2.42
N ILE A 30 10.87 13.19 2.38
CA ILE A 30 9.67 13.97 2.70
C ILE A 30 9.70 14.40 4.17
N ILE A 31 9.95 13.48 5.10
CA ILE A 31 9.99 13.80 6.55
C ILE A 31 11.06 14.86 6.86
N VAL A 32 12.24 14.74 6.27
CA VAL A 32 13.33 15.71 6.49
C VAL A 32 13.00 17.05 5.84
N ALA A 33 12.44 17.07 4.63
CA ALA A 33 12.13 18.31 3.92
C ALA A 33 10.95 19.10 4.50
N THR A 34 10.03 18.44 5.21
CA THR A 34 8.84 19.09 5.80
C THR A 34 8.94 19.30 7.31
N ASP A 35 10.10 19.04 7.93
CA ASP A 35 10.25 18.98 9.40
C ASP A 35 9.18 18.09 10.08
N GLY A 36 8.77 17.02 9.38
CA GLY A 36 7.66 16.14 9.76
C GLY A 36 7.89 15.30 11.02
N TRP A 37 9.03 15.47 11.68
CA TRP A 37 9.39 14.80 12.93
C TRP A 37 8.37 15.07 14.05
N GLN A 38 7.88 16.32 14.15
CA GLN A 38 6.86 16.66 15.14
C GLN A 38 5.52 15.97 14.82
N SER A 39 5.14 15.88 13.54
CA SER A 39 3.94 15.16 13.12
C SER A 39 4.02 13.67 13.40
N LEU A 40 5.19 13.04 13.22
CA LEU A 40 5.44 11.64 13.59
C LEU A 40 5.25 11.40 15.09
N GLN A 41 5.74 12.32 15.93
CA GLN A 41 5.56 12.22 17.39
C GLN A 41 4.11 12.40 17.80
N HIS A 42 3.36 13.32 17.20
CA HIS A 42 1.95 13.49 17.52
C HIS A 42 1.06 12.33 17.04
N HIS A 43 1.42 11.67 15.94
CA HIS A 43 0.58 10.65 15.29
C HIS A 43 1.16 9.23 15.37
N TRP A 44 2.11 8.97 16.28
CA TRP A 44 2.68 7.64 16.49
C TRP A 44 1.64 6.52 16.73
N PRO A 45 0.46 6.76 17.37
CA PRO A 45 -0.54 5.70 17.56
C PRO A 45 -1.14 5.23 16.23
N ILE A 46 -1.22 6.12 15.22
CA ILE A 46 -1.68 5.77 13.88
C ILE A 46 -0.68 4.80 13.25
N ALA A 47 0.63 5.06 13.38
CA ALA A 47 1.66 4.16 12.86
C ALA A 47 1.58 2.77 13.50
N LEU A 48 1.37 2.70 14.82
CA LEU A 48 1.18 1.42 15.53
C LEU A 48 -0.09 0.69 15.04
N ALA A 49 -1.21 1.40 14.97
CA ALA A 49 -2.47 0.81 14.51
C ALA A 49 -2.35 0.29 13.07
N MET A 50 -1.61 1.00 12.21
CA MET A 50 -1.38 0.58 10.83
C MET A 50 -0.38 -0.58 10.71
N ALA A 51 0.62 -0.67 11.59
CA ALA A 51 1.48 -1.84 11.65
C ALA A 51 0.66 -3.11 11.94
N LEU A 52 -0.22 -3.04 12.95
CA LEU A 52 -1.14 -4.14 13.28
C LEU A 52 -2.15 -4.39 12.16
N GLY A 53 -2.73 -3.31 11.62
CA GLY A 53 -3.69 -3.38 10.53
C GLY A 53 -3.12 -3.98 9.25
N SER A 54 -1.84 -3.77 8.96
CA SER A 54 -1.15 -4.37 7.81
C SER A 54 -1.06 -5.89 7.92
N TYR A 55 -0.87 -6.42 9.14
CA TYR A 55 -0.83 -7.85 9.38
C TYR A 55 -2.22 -8.48 9.17
N ILE A 56 -3.26 -7.86 9.74
CA ILE A 56 -4.65 -8.31 9.58
C ILE A 56 -5.07 -8.22 8.11
N ALA A 57 -4.85 -7.08 7.45
CA ALA A 57 -5.15 -6.89 6.04
C ALA A 57 -4.42 -7.93 5.18
N GLY A 58 -3.12 -8.15 5.40
CA GLY A 58 -2.32 -9.15 4.68
C GLY A 58 -2.76 -10.61 4.92
N SER A 59 -3.43 -10.89 6.04
CA SER A 59 -3.99 -12.22 6.36
C SER A 59 -5.37 -12.48 5.74
N THR A 60 -5.97 -11.48 5.10
CA THR A 60 -7.31 -11.56 4.49
C THR A 60 -7.27 -11.13 3.01
N PRO A 61 -8.28 -11.46 2.19
CA PRO A 61 -8.41 -10.91 0.84
C PRO A 61 -8.77 -9.41 0.84
N MET A 62 -8.89 -8.79 2.01
CA MET A 62 -9.32 -7.41 2.18
C MET A 62 -8.14 -6.44 2.05
N GLY A 63 -8.37 -5.28 1.44
CA GLY A 63 -7.37 -4.23 1.29
C GLY A 63 -6.99 -3.54 2.61
N GLY A 64 -5.83 -2.88 2.63
CA GLY A 64 -5.36 -2.13 3.81
C GLY A 64 -6.27 -0.95 4.18
N GLY A 65 -7.00 -0.40 3.19
CA GLY A 65 -7.97 0.67 3.40
C GLY A 65 -9.13 0.27 4.31
N THR A 66 -9.50 -1.01 4.37
CA THR A 66 -10.62 -1.49 5.19
C THR A 66 -10.29 -1.51 6.69
N VAL A 67 -9.00 -1.58 7.04
CA VAL A 67 -8.54 -1.40 8.42
C VAL A 67 -8.16 0.06 8.68
N GLY A 68 -7.54 0.73 7.71
CA GLY A 68 -7.13 2.13 7.83
C GLY A 68 -8.29 3.11 8.05
N PHE A 69 -9.37 2.93 7.30
CA PHE A 69 -10.53 3.82 7.36
C PHE A 69 -11.22 3.85 8.74
N PRO A 70 -11.70 2.73 9.33
CA PRO A 70 -12.37 2.77 10.63
C PRO A 70 -11.42 3.18 11.75
N VAL A 71 -10.13 2.85 11.67
CA VAL A 71 -9.16 3.32 12.66
C VAL A 71 -9.05 4.85 12.60
N LEU A 72 -8.86 5.45 11.43
CA LEU A 72 -8.73 6.90 11.32
C LEU A 72 -10.03 7.64 11.63
N VAL A 73 -11.15 7.15 11.12
CA VAL A 73 -12.43 7.86 11.21
C VAL A 73 -13.14 7.60 12.53
N LEU A 74 -13.16 6.35 13.03
CA LEU A 74 -13.92 5.99 14.22
C LEU A 74 -13.08 6.00 15.50
N LEU A 75 -11.80 5.63 15.43
CA LEU A 75 -10.92 5.62 16.62
C LEU A 75 -10.22 6.97 16.85
N PHE A 76 -9.81 7.64 15.77
CA PHE A 76 -9.13 8.94 15.84
C PHE A 76 -10.01 10.15 15.49
N ASP A 77 -11.31 9.94 15.24
CA ASP A 77 -12.31 10.98 14.95
C ASP A 77 -11.90 11.93 13.80
N MET A 78 -11.19 11.39 12.80
CA MET A 78 -10.74 12.16 11.63
C MET A 78 -11.82 12.23 10.55
N PRO A 79 -11.81 13.26 9.69
CA PRO A 79 -12.78 13.37 8.59
C PRO A 79 -12.79 12.13 7.68
N GLY A 80 -13.97 11.70 7.26
CA GLY A 80 -14.15 10.55 6.35
C GLY A 80 -13.37 10.71 5.03
N SER A 81 -13.28 11.94 4.52
CA SER A 81 -12.47 12.29 3.36
C SER A 81 -10.97 11.99 3.55
N LEU A 82 -10.44 12.22 4.74
CA LEU A 82 -9.04 11.88 5.08
C LEU A 82 -8.86 10.37 5.19
N GLY A 83 -9.77 9.67 5.86
CA GLY A 83 -9.77 8.20 5.95
C GLY A 83 -9.80 7.54 4.57
N ARG A 84 -10.61 8.07 3.65
CA ARG A 84 -10.68 7.63 2.24
C ARG A 84 -9.34 7.84 1.51
N ASN A 85 -8.80 9.06 1.57
CA ASN A 85 -7.54 9.39 0.89
C ASN A 85 -6.38 8.55 1.44
N PHE A 86 -6.35 8.35 2.75
CA PHE A 86 -5.39 7.46 3.40
C PHE A 86 -5.55 6.01 2.95
N GLY A 87 -6.77 5.49 2.92
CA GLY A 87 -7.06 4.14 2.44
C GLY A 87 -6.60 3.92 0.99
N LEU A 88 -6.86 4.89 0.10
CA LEU A 88 -6.38 4.86 -1.28
C LEU A 88 -4.84 4.90 -1.35
N ALA A 89 -4.19 5.71 -0.51
CA ALA A 89 -2.73 5.79 -0.46
C ALA A 89 -2.09 4.47 -0.01
N VAL A 90 -2.57 3.89 1.10
CA VAL A 90 -2.06 2.60 1.62
C VAL A 90 -2.34 1.48 0.63
N GLN A 91 -3.52 1.45 0.02
CA GLN A 91 -3.86 0.44 -0.99
C GLN A 91 -2.93 0.54 -2.22
N SER A 92 -2.66 1.76 -2.69
CA SER A 92 -1.75 2.01 -3.81
C SER A 92 -0.34 1.50 -3.50
N ILE A 93 0.23 1.93 -2.38
CA ILE A 93 1.59 1.51 -1.97
C ILE A 93 1.65 -0.01 -1.78
N GLY A 94 0.66 -0.60 -1.12
CA GLY A 94 0.59 -2.04 -0.86
C GLY A 94 0.47 -2.87 -2.13
N MET A 95 -0.49 -2.56 -3.00
CA MET A 95 -0.72 -3.29 -4.26
C MET A 95 0.45 -3.14 -5.24
N VAL A 96 1.08 -1.96 -5.32
CA VAL A 96 2.27 -1.76 -6.14
C VAL A 96 3.43 -2.59 -5.61
N SER A 97 3.66 -2.57 -4.30
CA SER A 97 4.71 -3.39 -3.65
C SER A 97 4.48 -4.89 -3.88
N ALA A 98 3.23 -5.36 -3.73
CA ALA A 98 2.85 -6.74 -4.01
C ALA A 98 3.04 -7.11 -5.48
N SER A 99 2.68 -6.22 -6.40
CA SER A 99 2.86 -6.42 -7.84
C SER A 99 4.34 -6.58 -8.20
N ILE A 100 5.20 -5.66 -7.72
CA ILE A 100 6.66 -5.72 -7.92
C ILE A 100 7.22 -7.03 -7.35
N TYR A 101 6.76 -7.44 -6.16
CA TYR A 101 7.15 -8.70 -5.55
C TYR A 101 6.74 -9.92 -6.40
N ILE A 102 5.49 -9.97 -6.88
CA ILE A 102 4.97 -11.06 -7.72
C ILE A 102 5.79 -11.20 -9.00
N PHE A 103 6.10 -10.07 -9.67
CA PHE A 103 6.92 -10.05 -10.87
C PHE A 103 8.38 -10.47 -10.58
N ALA A 104 8.98 -9.96 -9.51
CA ALA A 104 10.34 -10.34 -9.09
C ALA A 104 10.43 -11.83 -8.73
N ALA A 105 9.41 -12.37 -8.05
CA ALA A 105 9.30 -13.77 -7.69
C ALA A 105 8.96 -14.69 -8.87
N ARG A 106 8.60 -14.13 -10.04
CA ARG A 106 8.18 -14.86 -11.26
C ARG A 106 7.05 -15.85 -10.98
N ARG A 107 6.03 -15.41 -10.23
CA ARG A 107 4.85 -16.24 -9.98
C ARG A 107 4.02 -16.35 -11.27
N PRO A 108 3.43 -17.53 -11.57
CA PRO A 108 2.55 -17.69 -12.72
C PRO A 108 1.32 -16.80 -12.54
N LEU A 109 0.92 -16.12 -13.63
CA LEU A 109 -0.22 -15.21 -13.67
C LEU A 109 -1.16 -15.65 -14.79
N ASP A 110 -2.46 -15.67 -14.51
CA ASP A 110 -3.48 -15.86 -15.53
C ASP A 110 -3.73 -14.53 -16.26
N TRP A 111 -3.14 -14.41 -17.44
CA TRP A 111 -3.27 -13.21 -18.28
C TRP A 111 -4.65 -13.08 -18.92
N GLY A 112 -5.43 -14.17 -19.03
CA GLY A 112 -6.79 -14.13 -19.54
C GLY A 112 -7.71 -13.38 -18.58
N LEU A 113 -7.50 -13.55 -17.27
CA LEU A 113 -8.20 -12.82 -16.22
C LEU A 113 -7.59 -11.43 -15.97
N LEU A 114 -6.25 -11.34 -15.93
CA LEU A 114 -5.56 -10.12 -15.51
C LEU A 114 -5.73 -8.97 -16.52
N ARG A 115 -5.70 -9.25 -17.83
CA ARG A 115 -5.82 -8.22 -18.89
C ARG A 115 -7.14 -7.43 -18.84
N PRO A 116 -8.33 -8.06 -18.85
CA PRO A 116 -9.58 -7.33 -18.74
C PRO A 116 -9.72 -6.63 -17.38
N ALA A 117 -9.24 -7.24 -16.30
CA ALA A 117 -9.24 -6.63 -14.97
C ALA A 117 -8.38 -5.36 -14.92
N LEU A 118 -7.18 -5.38 -15.50
CA LEU A 118 -6.30 -4.22 -15.60
C LEU A 118 -6.93 -3.12 -16.46
N GLY A 119 -7.51 -3.47 -17.61
CA GLY A 119 -8.21 -2.51 -18.46
C GLY A 119 -9.40 -1.84 -17.76
N GLY A 120 -10.21 -2.64 -17.07
CA GLY A 120 -11.33 -2.14 -16.28
C GLY A 120 -10.89 -1.25 -15.12
N ALA A 121 -9.84 -1.65 -14.38
CA ALA A 121 -9.30 -0.85 -13.28
C ALA A 121 -8.65 0.46 -13.75
N LEU A 122 -7.93 0.44 -14.87
CA LEU A 122 -7.26 1.62 -15.44
C LEU A 122 -8.26 2.71 -15.82
N LEU A 123 -9.44 2.34 -16.33
CA LEU A 123 -10.48 3.30 -16.72
C LEU A 123 -11.43 3.60 -15.55
N GLY A 124 -11.90 2.56 -14.87
CA GLY A 124 -12.92 2.66 -13.83
C GLY A 124 -12.44 3.40 -12.58
N THR A 125 -11.17 3.21 -12.17
CA THR A 125 -10.65 3.85 -10.96
C THR A 125 -10.54 5.38 -11.09
N PRO A 126 -9.89 5.95 -12.13
CA PRO A 126 -9.84 7.41 -12.28
C PRO A 126 -11.20 8.00 -12.60
N PHE A 127 -12.04 7.30 -13.38
CA PHE A 127 -13.40 7.77 -13.68
C PHE A 127 -14.25 7.83 -12.41
N GLY A 128 -14.22 6.78 -11.58
CA GLY A 128 -14.90 6.77 -10.27
C GLY A 128 -14.35 7.84 -9.33
N ALA A 129 -13.03 8.04 -9.30
CA ALA A 129 -12.42 9.09 -8.50
C ALA A 129 -12.83 10.50 -8.96
N ALA A 130 -12.94 10.75 -10.27
CA ALA A 130 -13.30 12.06 -10.80
C ALA A 130 -14.81 12.35 -10.75
N CYS A 131 -15.65 11.35 -11.01
CA CYS A 131 -17.09 11.54 -11.17
C CYS A 131 -17.93 11.10 -9.97
N VAL A 132 -17.42 10.25 -9.09
CA VAL A 132 -18.19 9.72 -7.94
C VAL A 132 -17.65 10.25 -6.62
N ALA A 133 -16.33 10.25 -6.42
CA ALA A 133 -15.72 10.69 -5.16
C ALA A 133 -16.07 12.13 -4.71
N PRO A 134 -16.34 13.12 -5.60
CA PRO A 134 -16.77 14.46 -5.17
C PRO A 134 -18.17 14.50 -4.55
N PHE A 135 -19.02 13.51 -4.84
CA PHE A 135 -20.41 13.47 -4.41
C PHE A 135 -20.64 12.59 -3.17
N VAL A 136 -19.58 11.91 -2.70
CA VAL A 136 -19.63 11.05 -1.52
C VAL A 136 -19.05 11.82 -0.32
N PRO A 137 -19.82 11.95 0.78
CA PRO A 137 -19.40 12.69 1.98
C PRO A 137 -18.18 12.09 2.69
#